data_AF-A0A0M5J3S0-F1
#
_entry.id   AF-A0A0M5J3S0-F1
#
_cell.length_a   1.000
_cell.length_b   1.000
_cell.length_c   1.000
_cell.angle_alpha   90.00
_cell.angle_beta   90.00
_cell.angle_gamma   90.00
#
_symmetry.space_group_name_H-M   'P 1'
#
loop_
_entity.id
_entity.type
_entity.pdbx_description
1 polymer ?
#
loop_
_entity_poly.entity_id
_entity_poly.type
_entity_poly.pdbx_seq_one_letter_code
_entity_poly.pdbx_strand_id
1 'polypeptide(L)'
;MLEPLALEYATSSAVPQHLRQLLEQHAKGKTSSVELLVMLIYCVALESGFVANETFDQKRHLLKPVPAVGCFHICNVRLLSQQPLLFTKEFEDTVHRLQLRTLVHLGSDEAAAVATLQSRLMAVVLGDLLMVTLSPVPPSKEPGFSVCLSIGRYVLNVQLEPVEQRFRRLDELCLQLRQKLFQPMRAQQLLSLKLQMHPTLLGLPEELYDEIFRHLNSNQLNIVANVNWQLCTTSKQFKDRRRQTKL
;
A
#
# COMPACT_ATOMS: atom_id res chain seq x y z
N MET A 1 -13.01 -7.13 24.45
CA MET A 1 -13.10 -6.04 23.46
C MET A 1 -12.62 -6.57 22.12
N LEU A 2 -13.28 -6.20 21.03
CA LEU A 2 -12.84 -6.57 19.67
C LEU A 2 -11.53 -5.85 19.36
N GLU A 3 -10.55 -6.62 18.91
CA GLU A 3 -9.27 -6.08 18.48
C GLU A 3 -9.45 -5.28 17.18
N PRO A 4 -8.90 -4.06 17.09
CA PRO A 4 -9.03 -3.25 15.88
C PRO A 4 -8.30 -3.92 14.70
N LEU A 5 -8.90 -3.79 13.51
CA LEU A 5 -8.34 -4.38 12.29
C LEU A 5 -7.11 -3.61 11.78
N ALA A 6 -7.14 -2.29 11.93
CA ALA A 6 -6.14 -1.36 11.43
C ALA A 6 -5.74 -0.33 12.50
N LEU A 7 -4.58 0.30 12.32
CA LEU A 7 -3.96 1.24 13.25
C LEU A 7 -4.80 2.50 13.45
N GLU A 8 -5.52 2.95 12.43
CA GLU A 8 -6.40 4.13 12.53
C GLU A 8 -7.54 3.95 13.54
N TYR A 9 -7.93 2.71 13.83
CA TYR A 9 -8.96 2.36 14.81
C TYR A 9 -8.38 1.99 16.18
N ALA A 10 -7.07 2.14 16.36
CA ALA A 10 -6.42 1.86 17.62
C ALA A 10 -6.82 2.87 18.70
N THR A 11 -6.93 2.38 19.93
CA THR A 11 -7.21 3.16 21.13
C THR A 11 -6.10 2.91 22.16
N SER A 12 -6.05 3.70 23.22
CA SER A 12 -5.09 3.50 24.31
C SER A 12 -5.23 2.14 25.03
N SER A 13 -6.35 1.44 24.85
CA SER A 13 -6.63 0.15 25.46
C SER A 13 -6.65 -1.03 24.48
N ALA A 14 -6.58 -0.76 23.17
CA ALA A 14 -6.66 -1.80 22.14
C ALA A 14 -5.92 -1.36 20.87
N VAL A 15 -4.94 -2.16 20.47
CA VAL A 15 -4.11 -1.96 19.28
C VAL A 15 -4.19 -3.19 18.36
N PRO A 16 -3.99 -3.03 17.05
CA PRO A 16 -4.11 -4.15 16.12
C PRO A 16 -2.96 -5.15 16.28
N GLN A 17 -3.20 -6.39 15.88
CA GLN A 17 -2.30 -7.52 16.14
C GLN A 17 -0.91 -7.30 15.54
N HIS A 18 -0.87 -6.73 14.34
CA HIS A 18 0.37 -6.48 13.63
C HIS A 18 1.24 -5.44 14.32
N LEU A 19 0.64 -4.45 15.01
CA LEU A 19 1.40 -3.50 15.84
C LEU A 19 1.99 -4.22 17.06
N ARG A 20 1.21 -5.04 17.75
CA ARG A 20 1.70 -5.81 18.91
C ARG A 20 2.88 -6.71 18.55
N GLN A 21 2.76 -7.43 17.43
CA GLN A 21 3.85 -8.28 16.92
C GLN A 21 5.14 -7.50 16.66
N LEU A 22 5.04 -6.29 16.09
CA LEU A 22 6.21 -5.43 15.85
C LEU A 22 6.81 -4.88 17.16
N LEU A 23 5.98 -4.54 18.15
CA LEU A 23 6.44 -4.07 19.46
C LEU A 23 7.09 -5.19 20.27
N GLU A 24 6.54 -6.40 20.26
CA GLU A 24 7.10 -7.57 20.97
C GLU A 24 8.54 -7.89 20.54
N GLN A 25 8.86 -7.66 19.26
CA GLN A 25 10.22 -7.83 18.74
C GLN A 25 11.22 -6.83 19.35
N HIS A 26 10.75 -5.67 19.79
CA HIS A 26 11.57 -4.57 20.30
C HIS A 26 11.45 -4.40 21.83
N ALA A 27 10.63 -5.20 22.50
CA ALA A 27 10.39 -5.15 23.94
C ALA A 27 11.63 -5.43 24.81
N LYS A 28 12.71 -5.99 24.22
CA LYS A 28 13.95 -6.32 24.95
C LYS A 28 14.93 -5.15 25.10
N GLY A 29 14.62 -3.96 24.55
CA GLY A 29 15.49 -2.79 24.61
C GLY A 29 14.72 -1.49 24.89
N LYS A 30 15.45 -0.42 25.25
CA LYS A 30 14.88 0.93 25.34
C LYS A 30 14.63 1.46 23.93
N THR A 31 13.38 1.43 23.48
CA THR A 31 12.98 2.02 22.20
C THR A 31 12.73 3.53 22.37
N SER A 32 13.43 4.32 21.57
CA SER A 32 13.24 5.77 21.52
C SER A 32 11.89 6.16 20.91
N SER A 33 11.42 7.37 21.20
CA SER A 33 10.17 7.89 20.61
C SER A 33 10.25 7.99 19.08
N VAL A 34 11.45 8.22 18.54
CA VAL A 34 11.71 8.21 17.08
C VAL A 34 11.51 6.82 16.52
N GLU A 35 12.17 5.80 17.09
CA GLU A 35 12.03 4.41 16.62
C GLU A 35 10.59 3.93 16.69
N LEU A 36 9.86 4.26 17.76
CA LEU A 36 8.43 3.96 17.86
C LEU A 36 7.63 4.62 16.75
N LEU A 37 7.90 5.89 16.42
CA LEU A 37 7.22 6.57 15.32
C LEU A 37 7.57 5.94 13.96
N VAL A 38 8.81 5.53 13.76
CA VAL A 38 9.23 4.80 12.54
C VAL A 38 8.53 3.43 12.44
N MET A 39 8.33 2.72 13.56
CA MET A 39 7.54 1.49 13.59
C MET A 39 6.07 1.73 13.24
N LEU A 40 5.46 2.81 13.75
CA LEU A 40 4.10 3.20 13.38
C LEU A 40 4.01 3.53 11.88
N ILE A 41 5.00 4.24 11.33
CA ILE A 41 5.06 4.52 9.88
C ILE A 41 5.12 3.22 9.09
N TYR A 42 5.91 2.23 9.53
CA TYR A 42 5.97 0.93 8.87
C TYR A 42 4.67 0.13 9.00
N CYS A 43 3.97 0.21 10.13
CA CYS A 43 2.62 -0.37 10.27
C CYS A 43 1.69 0.19 9.20
N VAL A 44 1.65 1.52 9.04
CA VAL A 44 0.82 2.16 7.99
C VAL A 44 1.28 1.76 6.60
N ALA A 45 2.59 1.55 6.38
CA ALA A 45 3.12 1.03 5.12
C ALA A 45 2.56 -0.36 4.80
N LEU A 46 2.60 -1.30 5.77
CA LEU A 46 2.02 -2.64 5.66
C LEU A 46 0.54 -2.58 5.30
N GLU A 47 -0.23 -1.74 6.01
CA GLU A 47 -1.65 -1.56 5.74
C GLU A 47 -1.93 -0.93 4.38
N SER A 48 -0.99 -0.14 3.86
CA SER A 48 -1.06 0.49 2.55
C SER A 48 -0.50 -0.39 1.42
N GLY A 49 -0.20 -1.65 1.71
CA GLY A 49 0.29 -2.62 0.72
C GLY A 49 1.75 -2.44 0.36
N PHE A 50 2.59 -1.98 1.29
CA PHE A 50 4.05 -1.96 1.16
C PHE A 50 4.66 -2.94 2.16
N VAL A 51 5.85 -3.45 1.87
CA VAL A 51 6.59 -4.35 2.75
C VAL A 51 8.09 -4.10 2.64
N ALA A 52 8.86 -4.36 3.68
CA ALA A 52 10.33 -4.37 3.58
C ALA A 52 10.79 -5.34 2.47
N ASN A 53 11.71 -4.91 1.61
CA ASN A 53 12.09 -5.69 0.43
C ASN A 53 12.73 -7.04 0.81
N GLU A 54 13.55 -7.06 1.86
CA GLU A 54 14.18 -8.27 2.39
C GLU A 54 13.13 -9.25 2.91
N THR A 55 12.09 -8.74 3.58
CA THR A 55 10.97 -9.55 4.06
C THR A 55 10.15 -10.11 2.91
N PHE A 56 9.92 -9.32 1.86
CA PHE A 56 9.23 -9.79 0.65
C PHE A 56 9.96 -10.97 0.04
N ASP A 57 11.27 -10.85 -0.20
CA ASP A 57 12.07 -11.90 -0.83
C ASP A 57 12.00 -13.22 -0.04
N GLN A 58 12.00 -13.14 1.29
CA GLN A 58 11.89 -14.31 2.18
C GLN A 58 10.49 -14.93 2.21
N LYS A 59 9.43 -14.11 2.14
CA LYS A 59 8.04 -14.54 2.40
C LYS A 59 7.15 -14.60 1.15
N ARG A 60 7.65 -14.22 -0.03
CA ARG A 60 6.85 -14.09 -1.26
C ARG A 60 5.97 -15.31 -1.56
N HIS A 61 6.47 -16.51 -1.31
CA HIS A 61 5.79 -17.77 -1.58
C HIS A 61 4.58 -18.04 -0.66
N LEU A 62 4.47 -17.32 0.46
CA LEU A 62 3.36 -17.42 1.41
C LEU A 62 2.34 -16.29 1.24
N LEU A 63 2.65 -15.28 0.42
CA LEU A 63 1.79 -14.11 0.27
C LEU A 63 0.59 -14.44 -0.61
N LYS A 64 -0.59 -14.04 -0.14
CA LYS A 64 -1.80 -14.07 -0.95
C LYS A 64 -1.74 -12.96 -2.01
N PRO A 65 -2.28 -13.18 -3.21
CA PRO A 65 -2.30 -12.16 -4.26
C PRO A 65 -3.07 -10.92 -3.80
N VAL A 66 -2.52 -9.73 -4.07
CA VAL A 66 -3.17 -8.44 -3.78
C VAL A 66 -3.48 -7.76 -5.12
N PRO A 67 -4.76 -7.53 -5.48
CA PRO A 67 -5.10 -6.92 -6.75
C PRO A 67 -4.65 -5.44 -6.80
N ALA A 68 -4.48 -4.88 -8.00
CA ALA A 68 -4.09 -3.48 -8.16
C ALA A 68 -5.13 -2.48 -7.58
N VAL A 69 -6.42 -2.85 -7.58
CA VAL A 69 -7.52 -2.04 -7.04
C VAL A 69 -7.56 -1.97 -5.51
N GLY A 70 -6.84 -2.86 -4.83
CA GLY A 70 -6.78 -2.92 -3.37
C GLY A 70 -5.34 -2.79 -2.87
N CYS A 71 -5.16 -2.55 -1.58
CA CYS A 71 -3.83 -2.51 -0.96
C CYS A 71 -3.77 -3.27 0.38
N PHE A 72 -4.89 -3.37 1.09
CA PHE A 72 -4.96 -4.01 2.39
C PHE A 72 -5.36 -5.49 2.26
N HIS A 73 -4.52 -6.39 2.76
CA HIS A 73 -4.84 -7.80 2.92
C HIS A 73 -4.40 -8.30 4.30
N ILE A 74 -5.35 -8.44 5.24
CA ILE A 74 -5.04 -8.70 6.66
C ILE A 74 -4.14 -9.92 6.91
N CYS A 75 -4.30 -11.03 6.18
CA CYS A 75 -3.42 -12.19 6.35
C CYS A 75 -1.96 -11.88 5.98
N ASN A 76 -1.74 -11.13 4.89
CA ASN A 76 -0.40 -10.71 4.50
C ASN A 76 0.16 -9.74 5.53
N VAL A 77 -0.63 -8.73 5.95
CA VAL A 77 -0.20 -7.77 6.98
C VAL A 77 0.27 -8.48 8.24
N ARG A 78 -0.52 -9.43 8.76
CA ARG A 78 -0.18 -10.22 9.96
C ARG A 78 1.03 -11.14 9.77
N LEU A 79 1.17 -11.75 8.60
CA LEU A 79 2.33 -12.60 8.30
C LEU A 79 3.62 -11.76 8.27
N LEU A 80 3.53 -10.57 7.66
CA LEU A 80 4.67 -9.69 7.43
C LEU A 80 5.11 -8.96 8.71
N SER A 81 4.17 -8.60 9.60
CA SER A 81 4.49 -7.99 10.90
C SER A 81 5.17 -8.93 11.89
N GLN A 82 5.18 -10.24 11.62
CA GLN A 82 5.94 -11.21 12.43
C GLN A 82 7.44 -11.17 12.13
N GLN A 83 7.87 -10.51 11.04
CA GLN A 83 9.28 -10.43 10.69
C GLN A 83 9.95 -9.24 11.40
N PRO A 84 11.22 -9.38 11.82
CA PRO A 84 11.95 -8.31 12.47
C PRO A 84 12.11 -7.13 11.52
N LEU A 85 11.73 -5.96 12.00
CA LEU A 85 11.85 -4.72 11.25
C LEU A 85 13.26 -4.14 11.42
N LEU A 86 14.09 -4.31 10.39
CA LEU A 86 15.48 -3.88 10.39
C LEU A 86 15.63 -2.59 9.60
N PHE A 87 15.69 -1.47 10.31
CA PHE A 87 16.06 -0.19 9.71
C PHE A 87 17.57 0.00 9.71
N THR A 88 18.13 0.51 8.62
CA THR A 88 19.50 1.01 8.65
C THR A 88 19.52 2.35 9.38
N LYS A 89 20.34 2.46 10.42
CA LYS A 89 20.59 3.72 11.12
C LYS A 89 21.90 4.33 10.61
N GLU A 90 21.83 5.58 10.19
CA GLU A 90 22.98 6.36 9.70
C GLU A 90 23.07 7.67 10.50
N PHE A 91 24.27 8.28 10.53
CA PHE A 91 24.54 9.58 11.16
C PHE A 91 24.07 9.68 12.62
N GLU A 92 24.67 8.88 13.53
CA GLU A 92 24.35 8.93 14.97
C GLU A 92 22.85 8.76 15.28
N ASP A 93 22.20 7.82 14.60
CA ASP A 93 20.76 7.52 14.74
C ASP A 93 19.82 8.67 14.34
N THR A 94 20.30 9.65 13.56
CA THR A 94 19.45 10.74 13.04
C THR A 94 18.74 10.37 11.73
N VAL A 95 19.23 9.36 11.01
CA VAL A 95 18.65 8.91 9.74
C VAL A 95 18.28 7.44 9.83
N HIS A 96 17.01 7.13 9.55
CA HIS A 96 16.49 5.77 9.45
C HIS A 96 16.09 5.48 8.01
N ARG A 97 16.58 4.38 7.44
CA ARG A 97 16.28 3.98 6.06
C ARG A 97 15.68 2.58 5.99
N LEU A 98 14.73 2.40 5.08
CA LEU A 98 14.13 1.13 4.71
C LEU A 98 13.89 1.04 3.20
N GLN A 99 14.20 -0.10 2.59
CA GLN A 99 13.74 -0.41 1.23
C GLN A 99 12.37 -1.08 1.32
N LEU A 100 11.40 -0.51 0.63
CA LEU A 100 10.04 -1.01 0.55
C LEU A 100 9.73 -1.53 -0.85
N ARG A 101 8.84 -2.50 -0.92
CA ARG A 101 8.24 -3.00 -2.16
C ARG A 101 6.72 -2.94 -2.06
N THR A 102 6.08 -2.50 -3.13
CA THR A 102 4.63 -2.51 -3.26
C THR A 102 4.12 -3.92 -3.53
N LEU A 103 3.19 -4.38 -2.70
CA LEU A 103 2.48 -5.64 -2.87
C LEU A 103 1.39 -5.47 -3.92
N VAL A 104 1.60 -6.12 -5.06
CA VAL A 104 0.62 -6.26 -6.13
C VAL A 104 0.84 -7.59 -6.82
N HIS A 105 -0.25 -8.27 -7.15
CA HIS A 105 -0.20 -9.47 -7.97
C HIS A 105 0.04 -9.06 -9.42
N LEU A 106 1.25 -9.34 -9.89
CA LEU A 106 1.61 -9.29 -11.29
C LEU A 106 1.51 -10.72 -11.82
N GLY A 107 1.03 -10.89 -13.05
CA GLY A 107 1.06 -12.17 -13.74
C GLY A 107 2.49 -12.55 -14.13
N SER A 108 2.70 -12.95 -15.39
CA SER A 108 4.00 -13.43 -15.90
C SER A 108 5.14 -12.40 -15.97
N ASP A 109 4.85 -11.09 -15.85
CA ASP A 109 5.81 -9.99 -16.07
C ASP A 109 6.50 -9.47 -14.79
N GLU A 110 6.66 -10.32 -13.78
CA GLU A 110 7.13 -9.90 -12.46
C GLU A 110 8.57 -9.35 -12.47
N ALA A 111 9.46 -9.88 -13.32
CA ALA A 111 10.89 -9.52 -13.36
C ALA A 111 11.16 -8.09 -13.84
N ALA A 112 10.43 -7.62 -14.86
CA ALA A 112 10.58 -6.26 -15.39
C ALA A 112 9.99 -5.20 -14.45
N ALA A 113 9.01 -5.58 -13.63
CA ALA A 113 8.29 -4.68 -12.73
C ALA A 113 8.96 -4.51 -11.36
N VAL A 114 9.98 -5.32 -11.03
CA VAL A 114 10.67 -5.29 -9.72
C VAL A 114 11.15 -3.88 -9.37
N ALA A 115 11.88 -3.23 -10.28
CA ALA A 115 12.45 -1.92 -10.01
C ALA A 115 11.37 -0.84 -9.84
N THR A 116 10.28 -0.93 -10.60
CA THR A 116 9.16 0.02 -10.53
C THR A 116 8.39 -0.08 -9.21
N LEU A 117 8.26 -1.28 -8.65
CA LEU A 117 7.54 -1.50 -7.39
C LEU A 117 8.38 -1.19 -6.14
N GLN A 118 9.67 -0.90 -6.29
CA GLN A 118 10.55 -0.59 -5.17
C GLN A 118 10.55 0.90 -4.85
N SER A 119 10.59 1.20 -3.55
CA SER A 119 10.62 2.55 -2.99
C SER A 119 11.59 2.58 -1.82
N ARG A 120 12.22 3.72 -1.57
CA ARG A 120 13.07 3.96 -0.42
C ARG A 120 12.34 4.88 0.55
N LEU A 121 12.10 4.38 1.75
CA LEU A 121 11.63 5.18 2.87
C LEU A 121 12.84 5.70 3.66
N MET A 122 12.88 6.99 3.91
CA MET A 122 13.91 7.66 4.70
C MET A 122 13.24 8.58 5.72
N ALA A 123 13.58 8.41 6.99
CA ALA A 123 13.11 9.27 8.07
C ALA A 123 14.32 9.98 8.69
N VAL A 124 14.31 11.31 8.67
CA VAL A 124 15.40 12.16 9.17
C VAL A 124 14.89 12.95 10.36
N VAL A 125 15.58 12.84 11.49
CA VAL A 125 15.29 13.59 12.70
C VAL A 125 15.79 15.02 12.56
N LEU A 126 14.87 15.98 12.73
CA LEU A 126 15.12 17.42 12.68
C LEU A 126 14.59 18.05 13.98
N GLY A 127 15.36 17.91 15.07
CA GLY A 127 14.93 18.36 16.39
C GLY A 127 13.77 17.51 16.93
N ASP A 128 12.61 18.12 17.15
CA ASP A 128 11.36 17.46 17.58
C ASP A 128 10.48 16.99 16.42
N LEU A 129 10.94 17.20 15.19
CA LEU A 129 10.28 16.79 13.95
C LEU A 129 10.98 15.59 13.32
N LEU A 130 10.20 14.78 12.60
CA LEU A 130 10.67 13.68 11.77
C LEU A 130 10.23 13.97 10.33
N MET A 131 11.21 14.24 9.47
CA MET A 131 10.96 14.38 8.03
C MET A 131 11.01 12.99 7.38
N VAL A 132 9.86 12.53 6.90
CA VAL A 132 9.71 11.23 6.27
C VAL A 132 9.56 11.42 4.77
N THR A 133 10.41 10.76 4.01
CA THR A 133 10.43 10.80 2.54
C THR A 133 10.34 9.39 1.98
N LEU A 134 9.45 9.21 1.00
CA LEU A 134 9.29 7.99 0.23
C LEU A 134 9.62 8.30 -1.23
N SER A 135 10.74 7.79 -1.74
CA SER A 135 11.19 8.04 -3.11
C SER A 135 11.24 6.74 -3.92
N PRO A 136 11.00 6.76 -5.23
CA PRO A 136 11.20 5.57 -6.04
C PRO A 136 12.70 5.20 -6.10
N VAL A 137 13.02 3.94 -6.39
CA VAL A 137 14.39 3.46 -6.56
C VAL A 137 14.82 3.64 -8.04
N PRO A 138 16.10 3.95 -8.33
CA PRO A 138 16.60 3.97 -9.70
C PRO A 138 16.27 2.65 -10.43
N PRO A 139 15.94 2.68 -11.73
CA PRO A 139 16.14 3.79 -12.68
C PRO A 139 14.97 4.79 -12.77
N SER A 140 13.96 4.69 -11.91
CA SER A 140 12.82 5.61 -11.95
C SER A 140 13.25 7.06 -11.73
N LYS A 141 12.69 7.97 -12.52
CA LYS A 141 12.88 9.43 -12.42
C LYS A 141 11.67 10.15 -11.86
N GLU A 142 10.66 9.39 -11.44
CA GLU A 142 9.44 9.94 -10.86
C GLU A 142 9.74 10.64 -9.52
N PRO A 143 8.94 11.65 -9.12
CA PRO A 143 9.16 12.34 -7.87
C PRO A 143 8.94 11.42 -6.66
N GLY A 144 9.64 11.74 -5.58
CA GLY A 144 9.35 11.22 -4.24
C GLY A 144 8.32 12.10 -3.52
N PHE A 145 7.78 11.57 -2.44
CA PHE A 145 6.83 12.25 -1.58
C PHE A 145 7.42 12.44 -0.19
N SER A 146 7.12 13.56 0.46
CA SER A 146 7.64 13.87 1.80
C SER A 146 6.56 14.44 2.70
N VAL A 147 6.68 14.15 4.00
CA VAL A 147 5.86 14.74 5.06
C VAL A 147 6.72 15.00 6.29
N CYS A 148 6.41 16.07 7.01
CA CYS A 148 7.06 16.39 8.28
C CYS A 148 6.08 16.07 9.42
N LEU A 149 6.52 15.27 10.39
CA LEU A 149 5.71 14.81 11.51
C LEU A 149 6.30 15.32 12.82
N SER A 150 5.48 15.83 13.73
CA SER A 150 5.93 16.12 15.09
C SER A 150 6.00 14.84 15.91
N ILE A 151 7.17 14.52 16.46
CA ILE A 151 7.38 13.27 17.20
C ILE A 151 6.46 13.22 18.43
N GLY A 152 6.47 14.29 19.22
CA GLY A 152 5.67 14.39 20.45
C GLY A 152 4.16 14.41 20.24
N ARG A 153 3.67 14.70 19.02
CA ARG A 153 2.24 14.65 18.67
C ARG A 153 1.70 13.22 18.61
N TYR A 154 2.54 12.27 18.19
CA TYR A 154 2.14 10.89 17.92
C TYR A 154 2.70 9.90 18.94
N VAL A 155 3.87 10.19 19.52
CA VAL A 155 4.52 9.34 20.52
C VAL A 155 4.92 10.20 21.72
N LEU A 156 4.35 9.90 22.88
CA LEU A 156 4.70 10.57 24.11
C LEU A 156 6.13 10.22 24.55
N ASN A 157 6.87 11.24 24.99
CA ASN A 157 8.23 11.08 25.53
C ASN A 157 8.25 10.65 27.01
N VAL A 158 7.24 9.90 27.43
CA VAL A 158 7.16 9.28 28.76
C VAL A 158 7.23 7.76 28.60
N GLN A 159 7.93 7.09 29.51
CA GLN A 159 8.05 5.64 29.52
C GLN A 159 6.83 5.04 30.24
N LEU A 160 5.72 4.91 29.50
CA LEU A 160 4.49 4.26 29.98
C LEU A 160 4.47 2.80 29.55
N GLU A 161 3.94 1.94 30.43
CA GLU A 161 3.68 0.53 30.16
C GLU A 161 2.17 0.25 30.28
N PRO A 162 1.55 -0.44 29.30
CA PRO A 162 2.16 -0.94 28.06
C PRO A 162 2.52 0.19 27.08
N VAL A 163 3.54 -0.07 26.23
CA VAL A 163 4.10 0.91 25.26
C VAL A 163 3.02 1.57 24.39
N GLU A 164 1.97 0.83 24.01
CA GLU A 164 0.83 1.38 23.26
C GLU A 164 0.14 2.58 23.92
N GLN A 165 0.22 2.77 25.24
CA GLN A 165 -0.32 3.96 25.92
C GLN A 165 0.43 5.26 25.57
N ARG A 166 1.63 5.13 24.98
CA ARG A 166 2.43 6.27 24.49
C ARG A 166 1.90 6.81 23.16
N PHE A 167 1.07 6.05 22.44
CA PHE A 167 0.60 6.45 21.12
C PHE A 167 -0.62 7.38 21.18
N ARG A 168 -0.60 8.41 20.33
CA ARG A 168 -1.66 9.42 20.24
C ARG A 168 -1.98 9.73 18.78
N ARG A 169 -3.24 10.09 18.51
CA ARG A 169 -3.71 10.59 17.21
C ARG A 169 -3.34 9.68 16.04
N LEU A 170 -3.49 8.37 16.23
CA LEU A 170 -3.11 7.36 15.25
C LEU A 170 -3.98 7.41 14.00
N ASP A 171 -5.25 7.79 14.14
CA ASP A 171 -6.15 8.14 13.06
C ASP A 171 -5.56 9.24 12.15
N GLU A 172 -5.10 10.34 12.75
CA GLU A 172 -4.49 11.45 12.02
C GLU A 172 -3.16 11.04 11.38
N LEU A 173 -2.31 10.31 12.10
CA LEU A 173 -1.05 9.80 11.58
C LEU A 173 -1.27 8.92 10.34
N CYS A 174 -2.21 7.97 10.43
CA CYS A 174 -2.59 7.08 9.33
C CYS A 174 -3.08 7.89 8.13
N LEU A 175 -3.98 8.84 8.36
CA LEU A 175 -4.53 9.68 7.30
C LEU A 175 -3.43 10.47 6.59
N GLN A 176 -2.56 11.15 7.34
CA GLN A 176 -1.47 11.95 6.78
C GLN A 176 -0.50 11.09 5.97
N LEU A 177 -0.07 9.95 6.50
CA LEU A 177 0.87 9.06 5.84
C LEU A 177 0.28 8.41 4.59
N ARG A 178 -0.97 7.94 4.66
CA ARG A 178 -1.66 7.33 3.50
C ARG A 178 -1.83 8.35 2.38
N GLN A 179 -2.36 9.53 2.69
CA GLN A 179 -2.67 10.56 1.68
C GLN A 179 -1.43 11.22 1.10
N LYS A 180 -0.39 11.45 1.90
CA LYS A 180 0.79 12.22 1.45
C LYS A 180 1.94 11.35 0.97
N LEU A 181 2.06 10.10 1.41
CA LEU A 181 3.18 9.22 1.04
C LEU A 181 2.73 7.97 0.29
N PHE A 182 1.96 7.09 0.95
CA PHE A 182 1.82 5.72 0.48
C PHE A 182 0.85 5.57 -0.69
N GLN A 183 -0.31 6.22 -0.65
CA GLN A 183 -1.26 6.15 -1.77
C GLN A 183 -0.72 6.85 -3.03
N PRO A 184 -0.12 8.06 -2.95
CA PRO A 184 0.51 8.68 -4.12
C PRO A 184 1.63 7.82 -4.72
N MET A 185 2.52 7.27 -3.89
CA MET A 185 3.59 6.39 -4.36
C MET A 185 3.04 5.14 -5.04
N ARG A 186 2.09 4.45 -4.38
CA ARG A 186 1.46 3.25 -4.97
C ARG A 186 0.80 3.60 -6.29
N ALA A 187 0.07 4.70 -6.35
CA ALA A 187 -0.61 5.13 -7.55
C ALA A 187 0.36 5.40 -8.70
N GLN A 188 1.43 6.15 -8.43
CA GLN A 188 2.51 6.40 -9.37
C GLN A 188 3.10 5.11 -9.93
N GLN A 189 3.44 4.15 -9.07
CA GLN A 189 4.02 2.86 -9.48
C GLN A 189 3.06 2.00 -10.31
N LEU A 190 1.78 1.91 -9.90
CA LEU A 190 0.78 1.15 -10.64
C LEU A 190 0.49 1.77 -12.01
N LEU A 191 0.45 3.11 -12.10
CA LEU A 191 0.31 3.83 -13.37
C LEU A 191 1.51 3.59 -14.28
N SER A 192 2.74 3.60 -13.76
CA SER A 192 3.95 3.27 -14.54
C SER A 192 3.91 1.84 -15.12
N LEU A 193 3.23 0.91 -14.43
CA LEU A 193 3.00 -0.46 -14.90
C LEU A 193 1.73 -0.63 -15.74
N LYS A 194 1.02 0.46 -16.06
CA LYS A 194 -0.28 0.46 -16.77
C LYS A 194 -1.33 -0.44 -16.11
N LEU A 195 -1.24 -0.64 -14.79
CA LEU A 195 -2.20 -1.40 -14.03
C LEU A 195 -3.43 -0.54 -13.71
N GLN A 196 -4.61 -1.14 -13.81
CA GLN A 196 -5.84 -0.44 -13.49
C GLN A 196 -6.04 -0.37 -11.97
N MET A 197 -6.02 0.86 -11.44
CA MET A 197 -6.19 1.13 -10.00
C MET A 197 -7.66 1.19 -9.57
N HIS A 198 -8.57 1.31 -10.53
CA HIS A 198 -10.00 1.37 -10.28
C HIS A 198 -10.70 0.30 -11.11
N PRO A 199 -11.78 -0.31 -10.58
CA PRO A 199 -12.66 -1.11 -11.42
C PRO A 199 -13.24 -0.18 -12.49
N THR A 200 -12.77 -0.34 -13.72
CA THR A 200 -13.33 0.35 -14.87
C THR A 200 -14.02 -0.66 -15.76
N LEU A 201 -14.98 -0.20 -16.56
CA LEU A 201 -15.57 -1.04 -17.61
C LEU A 201 -14.47 -1.63 -18.51
N LEU A 202 -13.39 -0.89 -18.75
CA LEU A 202 -12.24 -1.30 -19.58
C LEU A 202 -11.34 -2.36 -18.92
N GLY A 203 -11.47 -2.55 -17.62
CA GLY A 203 -10.68 -3.50 -16.83
C GLY A 203 -11.37 -4.83 -16.61
N LEU A 204 -12.58 -5.02 -17.15
CA LEU A 204 -13.30 -6.27 -17.02
C LEU A 204 -12.72 -7.34 -17.97
N PRO A 205 -12.81 -8.63 -17.61
CA PRO A 205 -12.59 -9.74 -18.54
C PRO A 205 -13.54 -9.68 -19.74
N GLU A 206 -13.11 -10.17 -20.90
CA GLU A 206 -13.88 -10.12 -22.16
C GLU A 206 -15.27 -10.76 -22.03
N GLU A 207 -15.37 -11.83 -21.23
CA GLU A 207 -16.60 -12.57 -20.97
C GLU A 207 -17.68 -11.71 -20.31
N LEU A 208 -17.27 -10.76 -19.45
CA LEU A 208 -18.20 -9.86 -18.78
C LEU A 208 -18.76 -8.79 -19.72
N TYR A 209 -18.02 -8.40 -20.76
CA TYR A 209 -18.57 -7.47 -21.76
C TYR A 209 -19.72 -8.11 -22.53
N ASP A 210 -19.58 -9.38 -22.92
CA ASP A 210 -20.64 -10.10 -23.63
C ASP A 210 -21.90 -10.23 -22.75
N GLU A 211 -21.74 -10.44 -21.45
CA GLU A 211 -22.84 -10.47 -20.48
C GLU A 211 -23.52 -9.09 -20.35
N ILE A 212 -22.74 -8.04 -20.14
CA ILE A 212 -23.25 -6.66 -20.02
C ILE A 212 -23.95 -6.22 -21.32
N PHE A 213 -23.33 -6.47 -22.47
CA PHE A 213 -23.84 -6.06 -23.79
C PHE A 213 -25.10 -6.81 -24.19
N ARG A 214 -25.33 -8.02 -23.66
CA ARG A 214 -26.59 -8.76 -23.88
C ARG A 214 -27.80 -8.01 -23.36
N HIS A 215 -27.64 -7.25 -22.27
CA HIS A 215 -28.70 -6.44 -21.67
C HIS A 215 -28.91 -5.08 -22.37
N LEU A 216 -28.05 -4.71 -23.32
CA LEU A 216 -28.13 -3.45 -24.05
C LEU A 216 -28.84 -3.62 -25.41
N ASN A 217 -29.65 -2.63 -25.77
CA ASN A 217 -30.24 -2.54 -27.10
C ASN A 217 -29.24 -1.93 -28.11
N SER A 218 -29.58 -2.00 -29.40
CA SER A 218 -28.68 -1.56 -30.48
C SER A 218 -28.26 -0.10 -30.38
N ASN A 219 -29.16 0.79 -29.92
CA ASN A 219 -28.87 2.22 -29.75
C ASN A 219 -27.91 2.44 -28.58
N GLN A 220 -28.13 1.75 -27.45
CA GLN A 220 -27.23 1.79 -26.29
C GLN A 220 -25.84 1.26 -26.64
N LEU A 221 -25.74 0.19 -27.42
CA LEU A 221 -24.45 -0.31 -27.89
C LEU A 221 -23.72 0.67 -28.83
N ASN A 222 -24.44 1.46 -29.62
CA ASN A 222 -23.82 2.53 -30.41
C ASN A 222 -23.28 3.65 -29.52
N ILE A 223 -23.99 3.99 -28.44
CA ILE A 223 -23.53 4.98 -27.45
C ILE A 223 -22.25 4.48 -26.76
N VAL A 224 -22.24 3.23 -26.29
CA VAL A 224 -21.06 2.61 -25.66
C VAL A 224 -19.86 2.58 -26.62
N ALA A 225 -20.08 2.27 -27.89
CA ALA A 225 -19.04 2.26 -28.91
C ALA A 225 -18.41 3.64 -29.17
N ASN A 226 -19.11 4.73 -28.85
CA ASN A 226 -18.60 6.09 -29.01
C ASN A 226 -17.79 6.58 -27.80
N VAL A 227 -17.73 5.83 -26.71
CA VAL A 227 -17.01 6.23 -25.48
C VAL A 227 -15.50 6.16 -25.69
N ASN A 228 -14.99 5.05 -26.23
CA ASN A 228 -13.58 4.91 -26.62
C ASN A 228 -13.37 3.83 -27.68
N TRP A 229 -12.16 3.77 -28.25
CA TRP A 229 -11.82 2.84 -29.32
C TRP A 229 -11.94 1.36 -28.91
N GLN A 230 -11.61 1.01 -27.66
CA GLN A 230 -11.63 -0.36 -27.17
C GLN A 230 -13.06 -0.87 -27.07
N LEU A 231 -13.96 -0.09 -26.44
CA LEU A 231 -15.40 -0.37 -26.38
C LEU A 231 -16.04 -0.38 -27.77
N CYS A 232 -15.58 0.46 -28.69
CA CYS A 232 -15.99 0.41 -30.09
C CYS A 232 -15.70 -0.95 -30.71
N THR A 233 -14.48 -1.45 -30.49
CA THR A 233 -14.01 -2.74 -31.02
C THR A 233 -14.80 -3.90 -30.43
N THR A 234 -14.90 -3.96 -29.10
CA THR A 234 -15.65 -5.02 -28.39
C THR A 234 -17.14 -4.99 -28.74
N SER A 235 -17.74 -3.79 -28.88
CA SER A 235 -19.16 -3.66 -29.26
C SER A 235 -19.43 -4.13 -30.70
N LYS A 236 -18.49 -3.91 -31.63
CA LYS A 236 -18.57 -4.42 -33.01
C LYS A 236 -18.47 -5.93 -33.03
N GLN A 237 -17.46 -6.51 -32.37
CA GLN A 237 -17.28 -7.96 -32.26
C GLN A 237 -18.51 -8.64 -31.65
N PHE A 238 -19.12 -8.05 -30.62
CA PHE A 238 -20.35 -8.57 -30.03
C PHE A 238 -21.54 -8.53 -31.01
N LYS A 239 -21.72 -7.44 -31.76
CA LYS A 239 -22.77 -7.33 -32.77
C LYS A 239 -22.61 -8.35 -33.89
N ASP A 240 -21.39 -8.59 -34.33
CA ASP A 240 -21.08 -9.55 -35.38
C ASP A 240 -21.36 -10.99 -34.90
N ARG A 241 -20.95 -11.34 -33.68
CA ARG A 241 -21.30 -12.62 -33.04
C ARG A 241 -22.81 -12.81 -32.91
N ARG A 242 -23.53 -11.80 -32.41
CA ARG A 242 -25.01 -11.86 -32.24
C ARG A 242 -25.78 -12.02 -33.55
N ARG A 243 -25.23 -11.54 -34.67
CA ARG A 243 -25.81 -11.75 -36.01
C ARG A 243 -25.62 -13.18 -36.50
N GLN A 244 -24.49 -13.81 -36.17
CA GLN A 244 -24.20 -15.20 -36.53
C GLN A 244 -25.04 -16.21 -35.74
N THR A 245 -25.41 -15.93 -34.48
CA THR A 245 -26.23 -16.84 -33.65
C THR A 245 -27.74 -16.74 -33.90
N LYS A 246 -28.18 -15.79 -34.74
CA LYS A 246 -29.60 -15.59 -35.09
C LYS A 246 -29.98 -16.20 -36.46
N LEU A 247 -29.04 -16.90 -37.11
CA LEU A 247 -29.24 -17.80 -38.24
C LEU A 247 -29.35 -19.23 -37.73
#